data_AF-A0A2W6WG78-F1
#
_entry.id   AF-A0A2W6WG78-F1
#
_cell.length_a   1.000
_cell.length_b   1.000
_cell.length_c   1.000
_cell.angle_alpha   90.00
_cell.angle_beta   90.00
_cell.angle_gamma   90.00
#
_symmetry.space_group_name_H-M   'P 1'
#
loop_
_entity.id
_entity.type
_entity.pdbx_description
1 polymer ?
#
loop_
_entity_poly.entity_id
_entity_poly.type
_entity_poly.pdbx_seq_one_letter_code
_entity_poly.pdbx_strand_id
1 'polypeptide(L)'
;MSGTVYGVGLGPGAQDLLSVRADRLVRGGRHVAYFRKAGRPGQARRIAQGMLRDDAIELAMEYPVTTEIPVTDPRYNDCLAAFYADCTGRLLAIAEAGEDVVVLCEGDPFFYGSFMHLHSRLSGLVPVEVVPGIMGMSGAWNATGLPITWGDDVLTVAMATLPEEELVRRIRD
;
A
#
# COMPACT_ATOMS: atom_id res chain seq x y z
N MET A 1 8.01 -21.91 -14.16
CA MET A 1 7.52 -21.63 -12.78
C MET A 1 6.87 -20.27 -12.81
N SER A 2 5.79 -20.04 -12.05
CA SER A 2 5.18 -18.71 -11.93
C SER A 2 6.12 -17.79 -11.16
N GLY A 3 6.16 -16.51 -11.54
CA GLY A 3 6.74 -15.43 -10.74
C GLY A 3 5.87 -15.11 -9.53
N THR A 4 6.38 -14.24 -8.67
CA THR A 4 5.79 -13.85 -7.38
C THR A 4 5.34 -12.39 -7.42
N VAL A 5 4.14 -12.13 -6.89
CA VAL A 5 3.68 -10.76 -6.63
C VAL A 5 4.03 -10.39 -5.20
N TYR A 6 4.94 -9.43 -5.04
CA TYR A 6 5.37 -8.90 -3.75
C TYR A 6 4.59 -7.64 -3.37
N GLY A 7 3.87 -7.65 -2.25
CA GLY A 7 3.40 -6.42 -1.58
C GLY A 7 4.48 -5.90 -0.66
N VAL A 8 5.12 -4.78 -0.97
CA VAL A 8 6.31 -4.30 -0.25
C VAL A 8 6.02 -2.99 0.49
N GLY A 9 6.02 -3.06 1.82
CA GLY A 9 5.93 -1.91 2.70
C GLY A 9 7.19 -1.05 2.65
N LEU A 10 7.02 0.23 2.32
CA LEU A 10 8.11 1.20 2.17
C LEU A 10 8.34 2.05 3.42
N GLY A 11 7.57 1.83 4.48
CA GLY A 11 7.66 2.66 5.67
C GLY A 11 6.91 3.99 5.53
N PRO A 12 7.06 4.90 6.52
CA PRO A 12 6.21 6.07 6.68
C PRO A 12 6.60 7.26 5.76
N GLY A 13 7.65 7.13 4.95
CA GLY A 13 8.03 8.16 3.99
C GLY A 13 9.52 8.28 3.71
N ALA A 14 10.37 8.16 4.73
CA ALA A 14 11.82 8.30 4.57
C ALA A 14 12.44 6.98 4.06
N GLN A 15 13.37 7.09 3.11
CA GLN A 15 13.98 5.91 2.46
C GLN A 15 14.86 5.09 3.41
N ASP A 16 15.45 5.73 4.42
CA ASP A 16 16.27 5.09 5.45
C ASP A 16 15.44 4.32 6.50
N LEU A 17 14.10 4.39 6.42
CA LEU A 17 13.17 3.60 7.22
C LEU A 17 12.67 2.34 6.50
N LEU A 18 13.15 2.04 5.29
CA LEU A 18 12.86 0.77 4.64
C LEU A 18 13.55 -0.37 5.38
N SER A 19 12.87 -1.51 5.46
CA SER A 19 13.53 -2.76 5.86
C SER A 19 14.54 -3.18 4.78
N VAL A 20 15.60 -3.89 5.18
CA VAL A 20 16.61 -4.42 4.25
C VAL A 20 15.97 -5.31 3.17
N ARG A 21 14.91 -6.06 3.51
CA ARG A 21 14.17 -6.88 2.54
C ARG A 21 13.41 -6.02 1.53
N ALA A 22 12.76 -4.94 1.99
CA ALA A 22 12.05 -4.01 1.12
C ALA A 22 13.01 -3.30 0.16
N ASP A 23 14.12 -2.74 0.66
CA ASP A 23 15.13 -2.08 -0.17
C ASP A 23 15.67 -3.01 -1.26
N ARG A 24 16.03 -4.26 -0.91
CA ARG A 24 16.52 -5.25 -1.87
C ARG A 24 15.50 -5.57 -2.96
N LEU A 25 14.23 -5.73 -2.62
CA LEU A 25 13.17 -6.01 -3.60
C LEU A 25 12.90 -4.80 -4.50
N VAL A 26 12.81 -3.60 -3.93
CA VAL A 26 12.57 -2.37 -4.69
C VAL A 26 13.70 -2.09 -5.68
N ARG A 27 14.96 -2.23 -5.26
CA ARG A 27 16.13 -2.06 -6.12
C ARG A 27 16.36 -3.21 -7.10
N GLY A 28 15.86 -4.41 -6.79
CA GLY A 28 16.01 -5.59 -7.63
C GLY A 28 14.89 -5.80 -8.64
N GLY A 29 13.71 -5.22 -8.39
CA GLY A 29 12.47 -5.46 -9.13
C GLY A 29 12.50 -4.89 -10.54
N ARG A 30 12.31 -5.76 -11.52
CA ARG A 30 12.14 -5.36 -12.93
C ARG A 30 10.74 -4.82 -13.20
N HIS A 31 9.70 -5.46 -12.67
CA HIS A 31 8.34 -4.94 -12.77
C HIS A 31 7.93 -4.30 -11.44
N VAL A 32 7.54 -3.02 -11.49
CA VAL A 32 7.22 -2.24 -10.30
C VAL A 32 5.84 -1.60 -10.48
N ALA A 33 4.89 -1.97 -9.62
CA ALA A 33 3.53 -1.43 -9.65
C ALA A 33 3.28 -0.52 -8.45
N TYR A 34 2.46 0.52 -8.64
CA TYR A 34 2.13 1.45 -7.56
C TYR A 34 0.80 2.15 -7.82
N PHE A 35 0.09 2.46 -6.73
CA PHE A 35 -1.14 3.23 -6.77
C PHE A 35 -0.87 4.73 -6.90
N ARG A 36 -1.68 5.44 -7.68
CA ARG A 36 -1.65 6.91 -7.74
C ARG A 36 -3.02 7.50 -8.07
N LYS A 37 -3.22 8.77 -7.71
CA LYS A 37 -4.28 9.60 -8.32
C LYS A 37 -3.81 10.02 -9.72
N ALA A 38 -4.70 10.03 -10.70
CA ALA A 38 -4.40 10.53 -12.05
C ALA A 38 -3.75 11.93 -11.98
N GLY A 39 -2.66 12.12 -12.72
CA GLY A 39 -1.87 13.37 -12.73
C GLY A 39 -1.03 13.63 -11.48
N ARG A 40 -0.94 12.70 -10.52
CA ARG A 40 -0.06 12.77 -9.35
C ARG A 40 0.95 11.61 -9.38
N PRO A 41 2.17 11.78 -8.85
CA PRO A 41 3.20 10.74 -8.90
C PRO A 41 2.85 9.48 -8.09
N GLY A 42 2.02 9.61 -7.05
CA GLY A 42 1.80 8.55 -6.06
C GLY A 42 2.87 8.59 -4.97
N GLN A 43 2.42 8.40 -3.74
CA GLN A 43 3.24 8.59 -2.55
C GLN A 43 4.30 7.49 -2.42
N ALA A 44 3.92 6.22 -2.54
CA ALA A 44 4.85 5.09 -2.53
C ALA A 44 5.91 5.18 -3.65
N ARG A 45 5.52 5.63 -4.85
CA ARG A 45 6.47 5.84 -5.96
C ARG A 45 7.47 6.96 -5.69
N ARG A 46 7.02 8.04 -5.02
CA ARG A 46 7.89 9.14 -4.58
C ARG A 46 8.89 8.68 -3.52
N ILE A 47 8.49 7.80 -2.60
CA ILE A 47 9.42 7.16 -1.65
C ILE A 47 10.48 6.37 -2.41
N ALA A 48 10.11 5.61 -3.45
CA ALA A 48 11.05 4.83 -4.25
C ALA A 48 11.89 5.64 -5.28
N GLN A 49 11.85 6.97 -5.25
CA GLN A 49 12.54 7.81 -6.23
C GLN A 49 14.07 7.59 -6.18
N GLY A 50 14.68 7.32 -7.33
CA GLY A 50 16.12 7.04 -7.45
C GLY A 50 16.55 5.67 -6.91
N MET A 51 15.61 4.80 -6.54
CA MET A 51 15.90 3.44 -6.06
C MET A 51 15.71 2.38 -7.14
N LEU A 52 14.82 2.62 -8.10
CA LEU A 52 14.47 1.65 -9.13
C LEU A 52 15.65 1.43 -10.09
N ARG A 53 15.69 0.24 -10.67
CA ARG A 53 16.64 -0.11 -11.73
C ARG A 53 16.40 0.76 -12.96
N ASP A 54 17.45 0.98 -13.75
CA ASP A 54 17.36 1.72 -15.01
C ASP A 54 16.44 1.03 -16.04
N ASP A 55 16.32 -0.30 -15.96
CA ASP A 55 15.47 -1.14 -16.82
C ASP A 55 14.12 -1.49 -16.20
N ALA A 56 13.71 -0.80 -15.12
CA ALA A 56 12.44 -1.05 -14.46
C ALA A 56 11.25 -0.67 -15.35
N ILE A 57 10.28 -1.58 -15.44
CA ILE A 57 8.99 -1.41 -16.10
C ILE A 57 7.98 -0.99 -15.03
N GLU A 58 7.58 0.27 -15.09
CA GLU A 58 6.65 0.86 -14.13
C GLU A 58 5.18 0.66 -14.55
N LEU A 59 4.36 0.22 -13.60
CA LEU A 59 2.93 -0.03 -13.76
C LEU A 59 2.14 0.88 -12.81
N ALA A 60 1.82 2.08 -13.28
CA ALA A 60 0.91 2.96 -12.55
C ALA A 60 -0.51 2.37 -12.53
N MET A 61 -1.06 2.23 -11.32
CA MET A 61 -2.44 1.85 -11.06
C MET A 61 -3.20 3.12 -10.64
N GLU A 62 -3.87 3.75 -11.61
CA GLU A 62 -4.55 5.03 -11.41
C GLU A 62 -5.96 4.85 -10.88
N TYR A 63 -6.27 5.42 -9.71
CA TYR A 63 -7.62 5.32 -9.17
C TYR A 63 -8.64 6.00 -10.10
N PRO A 64 -9.77 5.33 -10.40
CA PRO A 64 -10.81 5.89 -11.27
C PRO A 64 -11.58 7.02 -10.58
N VAL A 65 -11.66 6.96 -9.25
CA VAL A 65 -12.30 7.94 -8.38
C VAL A 65 -11.52 8.06 -7.07
N THR A 66 -11.45 9.26 -6.53
CA THR A 66 -10.80 9.57 -5.24
C THR A 66 -11.70 10.44 -4.36
N THR A 67 -12.19 11.55 -4.90
CA THR A 67 -13.07 12.53 -4.21
C THR A 67 -14.24 12.96 -5.08
N GLU A 68 -14.28 12.49 -6.34
CA GLU A 68 -15.18 12.97 -7.39
C GLU A 68 -16.63 12.50 -7.19
N ILE A 69 -16.84 11.36 -6.51
CA ILE A 69 -18.17 10.86 -6.12
C ILE A 69 -18.16 10.43 -4.65
N PRO A 70 -19.27 10.60 -3.91
CA PRO A 70 -19.38 10.13 -2.53
C PRO A 70 -19.22 8.61 -2.41
N VAL A 71 -18.65 8.13 -1.31
CA VAL A 71 -18.52 6.68 -1.02
C VAL A 71 -19.88 5.97 -0.98
N THR A 72 -20.96 6.70 -0.67
CA THR A 72 -22.33 6.20 -0.64
C THR A 72 -22.95 6.06 -2.03
N ASP A 73 -22.32 6.58 -3.08
CA ASP A 73 -22.78 6.44 -4.46
C ASP A 73 -22.50 5.00 -4.95
N PRO A 74 -23.50 4.25 -5.44
CA PRO A 74 -23.30 2.89 -5.94
C PRO A 74 -22.18 2.76 -6.98
N ARG A 75 -21.98 3.80 -7.81
CA ARG A 75 -20.94 3.83 -8.85
C ARG A 75 -19.52 3.78 -8.26
N TYR A 76 -19.34 4.20 -7.01
CA TYR A 76 -18.04 4.15 -6.33
C TYR A 76 -17.52 2.71 -6.26
N ASN A 77 -18.38 1.78 -5.85
CA ASN A 77 -18.02 0.38 -5.74
C ASN A 77 -17.79 -0.25 -7.12
N ASP A 78 -18.63 0.06 -8.10
CA ASP A 78 -18.51 -0.49 -9.46
C ASP A 78 -17.19 -0.04 -10.13
N CYS A 79 -16.87 1.26 -10.06
CA CYS A 79 -15.63 1.79 -10.61
C CYS A 79 -14.39 1.17 -9.94
N LEU A 80 -14.39 1.05 -8.60
CA LEU A 80 -13.28 0.43 -7.89
C LEU A 80 -13.15 -1.07 -8.17
N ALA A 81 -14.27 -1.79 -8.28
CA ALA A 81 -14.26 -3.21 -8.61
C ALA A 81 -13.64 -3.47 -9.98
N ALA A 82 -14.04 -2.70 -11.01
CA ALA A 82 -13.47 -2.78 -12.34
C ALA A 82 -11.97 -2.41 -12.35
N PHE A 83 -11.58 -1.37 -11.62
CA PHE A 83 -10.19 -0.96 -11.47
C PHE A 83 -9.32 -2.06 -10.86
N TYR A 84 -9.75 -2.66 -9.74
CA TYR A 84 -9.00 -3.73 -9.12
C TYR A 84 -8.96 -4.99 -9.99
N ALA A 85 -10.01 -5.28 -10.77
CA ALA A 85 -10.00 -6.39 -11.72
C ALA A 85 -8.95 -6.18 -12.82
N ASP A 86 -8.87 -4.98 -13.42
CA ASP A 86 -7.83 -4.64 -14.41
C ASP A 86 -6.42 -4.76 -13.81
N CYS A 87 -6.20 -4.16 -12.64
CA CYS A 87 -4.91 -4.22 -11.96
C CYS A 87 -4.50 -5.66 -11.66
N THR A 88 -5.40 -6.46 -11.08
CA THR A 88 -5.16 -7.88 -10.83
C THR A 88 -4.83 -8.63 -12.11
N GLY A 89 -5.56 -8.43 -13.21
CA GLY A 89 -5.29 -9.10 -14.48
C GLY A 89 -3.90 -8.79 -15.05
N ARG A 90 -3.46 -7.53 -14.95
CA ARG A 90 -2.13 -7.09 -15.38
C ARG A 90 -1.02 -7.72 -14.53
N LEU A 91 -1.18 -7.77 -13.21
CA LEU A 91 -0.19 -8.38 -12.32
C LEU A 91 -0.14 -9.90 -12.48
N LEU A 92 -1.30 -10.54 -12.64
CA LEU A 92 -1.43 -11.96 -12.88
C LEU A 92 -0.69 -12.37 -14.16
N ALA A 93 -0.89 -11.64 -15.26
CA ALA A 93 -0.24 -11.94 -16.53
C ALA A 93 1.30 -11.90 -16.44
N ILE A 94 1.86 -10.97 -15.64
CA ILE A 94 3.31 -10.89 -15.44
C ILE A 94 3.81 -12.09 -14.63
N ALA A 95 3.12 -12.42 -13.54
CA ALA A 95 3.46 -13.57 -12.70
C ALA A 95 3.33 -14.90 -13.48
N GLU A 96 2.29 -15.08 -14.27
CA GLU A 96 2.09 -16.27 -15.12
C GLU A 96 3.15 -16.41 -16.21
N ALA A 97 3.73 -15.29 -16.67
CA ALA A 97 4.88 -15.30 -17.58
C ALA A 97 6.21 -15.67 -16.88
N GLY A 98 6.19 -15.89 -15.56
CA GLY A 98 7.35 -16.28 -14.77
C GLY A 98 8.17 -15.12 -14.20
N GLU A 99 7.65 -13.89 -14.29
CA GLU A 99 8.34 -12.67 -13.86
C GLU A 99 7.78 -12.15 -12.52
N ASP A 100 8.65 -11.66 -11.66
CA ASP A 100 8.26 -11.10 -10.37
C ASP A 100 7.75 -9.65 -10.51
N VAL A 101 6.76 -9.29 -9.69
CA VAL A 101 6.22 -7.93 -9.58
C VAL A 101 6.41 -7.41 -8.16
N VAL A 102 6.92 -6.19 -8.03
CA VAL A 102 6.98 -5.46 -6.76
C VAL A 102 5.90 -4.39 -6.73
N VAL A 103 4.89 -4.59 -5.88
CA VAL A 103 3.83 -3.60 -5.62
C VAL A 103 4.26 -2.72 -4.44
N LEU A 104 4.53 -1.45 -4.71
CA LEU A 104 4.96 -0.46 -3.72
C LEU A 104 3.79 -0.06 -2.81
N CYS A 105 3.97 -0.21 -1.50
CA CYS A 105 2.99 0.14 -0.47
C CYS A 105 3.59 1.18 0.48
N GLU A 106 3.00 2.37 0.59
CA GLU A 106 3.35 3.30 1.69
C GLU A 106 2.95 2.67 3.03
N GLY A 107 3.79 2.84 4.05
CA GLY A 107 3.58 2.25 5.36
C GLY A 107 3.71 0.72 5.30
N ASP A 108 2.66 0.03 5.74
CA ASP A 108 2.57 -1.43 5.77
C ASP A 108 1.48 -1.92 4.80
N PRO A 109 1.71 -2.96 3.98
CA PRO A 109 0.71 -3.45 3.01
C PRO A 109 -0.60 -3.94 3.63
N PHE A 110 -0.60 -4.34 4.89
CA PHE A 110 -1.75 -4.92 5.61
C PHE A 110 -2.37 -3.97 6.65
N PHE A 111 -1.89 -2.73 6.76
CA PHE A 111 -2.48 -1.73 7.65
C PHE A 111 -3.13 -0.59 6.84
N TYR A 112 -4.45 -0.68 6.62
CA TYR A 112 -5.24 0.26 5.79
C TYR A 112 -4.69 0.46 4.36
N GLY A 113 -3.94 -0.52 3.84
CA GLY A 113 -3.30 -0.45 2.52
C GLY A 113 -4.19 -0.94 1.38
N SER A 114 -4.11 -0.30 0.21
CA SER A 114 -4.85 -0.73 -0.99
C SER A 114 -4.39 -2.07 -1.57
N PHE A 115 -3.19 -2.53 -1.20
CA PHE A 115 -2.68 -3.83 -1.60
C PHE A 115 -3.56 -4.99 -1.12
N MET A 116 -4.29 -4.85 -0.02
CA MET A 116 -5.18 -5.89 0.51
C MET A 116 -6.22 -6.36 -0.51
N HIS A 117 -6.71 -5.44 -1.37
CA HIS A 117 -7.62 -5.78 -2.45
C HIS A 117 -6.98 -6.62 -3.56
N LEU A 118 -5.69 -6.40 -3.84
CA LEU A 118 -4.92 -7.20 -4.80
C LEU A 118 -4.56 -8.55 -4.18
N HIS A 119 -4.10 -8.56 -2.93
CA HIS A 119 -3.78 -9.76 -2.18
C HIS A 119 -4.96 -10.73 -2.21
N SER A 120 -6.16 -10.30 -1.81
CA SER A 120 -7.35 -11.18 -1.79
C SER A 120 -7.73 -11.74 -3.16
N ARG A 121 -7.37 -11.06 -4.26
CA ARG A 121 -7.72 -11.47 -5.64
C ARG A 121 -6.64 -12.34 -6.29
N LEU A 122 -5.38 -12.19 -5.88
CA LEU A 122 -4.24 -12.92 -6.44
C LEU A 122 -3.89 -14.16 -5.62
N SER A 123 -4.18 -14.17 -4.31
CA SER A 123 -3.94 -15.31 -3.43
C SER A 123 -4.66 -16.55 -3.97
N GLY A 124 -3.90 -17.62 -4.17
CA GLY A 124 -4.40 -18.90 -4.71
C GLY A 124 -4.33 -18.99 -6.24
N LEU A 125 -4.03 -17.90 -6.95
CA LEU A 125 -3.80 -17.90 -8.40
C LEU A 125 -2.29 -17.95 -8.71
N VAL A 126 -1.51 -17.15 -7.99
CA VAL A 126 -0.03 -17.08 -8.12
C VAL A 126 0.60 -16.93 -6.73
N PRO A 127 1.92 -17.18 -6.58
CA PRO A 127 2.63 -16.84 -5.36
C PRO A 127 2.48 -15.35 -5.03
N VAL A 128 2.04 -15.06 -3.81
CA VAL A 128 1.95 -13.71 -3.27
C VAL A 128 2.73 -13.66 -1.96
N GLU A 129 3.66 -12.73 -1.86
CA GLU A 129 4.45 -12.52 -0.64
C GLU A 129 4.30 -11.08 -0.15
N VAL A 130 4.29 -10.90 1.17
CA VAL A 130 4.17 -9.57 1.78
C VAL A 130 5.39 -9.28 2.63
N VAL A 131 5.98 -8.10 2.40
CA VAL A 131 7.07 -7.56 3.19
C VAL A 131 6.52 -6.43 4.05
N PRO A 132 6.55 -6.56 5.39
CA PRO A 132 6.01 -5.55 6.27
C PRO A 132 6.84 -4.26 6.21
N GLY A 133 6.19 -3.15 6.54
CA GLY A 133 6.81 -1.82 6.61
C GLY A 133 6.49 -1.10 7.91
N ILE A 134 7.28 -0.08 8.23
CA ILE A 134 7.00 0.77 9.39
C ILE A 134 5.73 1.57 9.12
N MET A 135 4.70 1.39 9.95
CA MET A 135 3.42 2.08 9.79
C MET A 135 3.57 3.61 9.91
N GLY A 136 2.71 4.35 9.20
CA GLY A 136 2.67 5.83 9.24
C GLY A 136 2.55 6.39 10.66
N MET A 137 1.75 5.75 11.51
CA MET A 137 1.59 6.16 12.91
C MET A 137 2.91 6.08 13.68
N SER A 138 3.72 5.05 13.42
CA SER A 138 5.05 4.92 14.03
C SER A 138 6.01 6.01 13.58
N GLY A 139 5.96 6.39 12.30
CA GLY A 139 6.66 7.58 11.84
C GLY A 139 6.21 8.84 12.58
N ALA A 140 4.91 9.02 12.76
CA ALA A 140 4.34 10.21 13.40
C ALA A 140 4.74 10.36 14.88
N TRP A 141 4.59 9.33 15.71
CA TRP A 141 4.94 9.46 17.12
C TRP A 141 6.44 9.53 17.37
N ASN A 142 7.27 8.83 16.59
CA ASN A 142 8.73 8.95 16.71
C ASN A 142 9.21 10.35 16.33
N ALA A 143 8.52 11.04 15.40
CA ALA A 143 8.81 12.43 15.07
C ALA A 143 8.55 13.40 16.23
N THR A 144 7.77 13.01 17.25
CA THR A 144 7.55 13.84 18.44
C THR A 144 8.69 13.75 19.46
N GLY A 145 9.57 12.74 19.36
CA GLY A 145 10.61 12.47 20.35
C GLY A 145 10.10 11.95 21.69
N LEU A 146 8.81 11.58 21.78
CA LEU A 146 8.16 11.09 22.99
C LEU A 146 7.65 9.65 22.77
N PRO A 147 7.75 8.76 23.79
CA PRO A 147 7.05 7.49 23.77
C PRO A 147 5.54 7.71 23.65
N ILE A 148 4.89 6.97 22.75
CA ILE A 148 3.44 7.10 22.52
C ILE A 148 2.60 6.41 23.61
N THR A 149 3.12 5.32 24.16
CA THR A 149 2.50 4.53 25.23
C THR A 149 3.57 3.89 26.11
N TRP A 150 3.21 3.53 27.34
CA TRP A 150 4.04 2.78 28.29
C TRP A 150 3.17 1.93 29.24
N GLY A 151 3.69 0.79 29.71
CA GLY A 151 3.07 0.05 30.81
C GLY A 151 1.70 -0.53 30.44
N ASP A 152 0.66 -0.05 31.12
CA ASP A 152 -0.75 -0.45 30.96
C ASP A 152 -1.57 0.51 30.08
N ASP A 153 -0.93 1.46 29.41
CA ASP A 153 -1.58 2.34 28.44
C ASP A 153 -2.32 1.55 27.35
N VAL A 154 -3.56 1.97 27.06
CA VAL A 154 -4.36 1.47 25.94
C VAL A 154 -4.14 2.34 24.71
N LEU A 155 -3.76 1.72 23.59
CA LEU A 155 -3.68 2.39 22.28
C LEU A 155 -4.91 2.08 21.44
N THR A 156 -5.70 3.11 21.13
CA THR A 156 -6.86 3.01 20.23
C THR A 156 -6.52 3.57 18.85
N VAL A 157 -6.79 2.78 17.81
CA VAL A 157 -6.69 3.20 16.40
C VAL A 157 -8.11 3.47 15.88
N ALA A 158 -8.37 4.71 15.45
CA ALA A 158 -9.65 5.14 14.91
C ALA A 158 -9.48 5.87 13.57
N MET A 159 -10.46 5.72 12.69
CA MET A 159 -10.49 6.35 11.38
C MET A 159 -11.07 7.75 11.56
N ALA A 160 -10.34 8.78 11.14
CA ALA A 160 -10.75 10.17 11.32
C ALA A 160 -12.06 10.54 10.58
N THR A 161 -12.52 9.67 9.67
CA THR A 161 -13.78 9.82 8.94
C THR A 161 -15.01 9.30 9.70
N LEU A 162 -14.84 8.74 10.90
CA LEU A 162 -15.96 8.33 11.75
C LEU A 162 -16.75 9.56 12.24
N PRO A 163 -18.06 9.42 12.53
CA PRO A 163 -18.84 10.48 13.17
C PRO A 163 -18.20 10.93 14.48
N GLU A 164 -18.30 12.22 14.79
CA GLU A 164 -17.69 12.83 15.99
C GLU A 164 -18.10 12.10 17.27
N GLU A 165 -19.37 11.76 17.42
CA GLU A 165 -19.89 11.03 18.60
C GLU A 165 -19.17 9.69 18.81
N GLU A 166 -18.88 8.96 17.72
CA GLU A 166 -18.18 7.68 17.77
C GLU A 166 -16.68 7.86 18.07
N LEU A 167 -16.06 8.92 17.54
CA LEU A 167 -14.68 9.29 17.89
C LEU A 167 -14.57 9.62 19.39
N VAL A 168 -15.48 10.44 19.92
CA VAL A 168 -15.52 10.79 21.35
C VAL A 168 -15.74 9.57 22.22
N ARG A 169 -16.62 8.65 21.82
CA ARG A 169 -16.85 7.39 22.54
C ARG A 169 -15.56 6.57 22.62
N ARG A 170 -14.88 6.33 21.49
CA ARG A 170 -13.64 5.54 21.43
C ARG A 170 -12.44 6.16 22.12
N ILE A 171 -12.39 7.48 22.25
CA ILE A 171 -11.32 8.19 22.97
C ILE A 171 -11.51 8.07 24.49
N ARG A 172 -12.76 7.91 24.95
CA ARG A 172 -13.09 7.78 26.38
C ARG A 172 -13.01 6.33 26.88
N ASP A 173 -13.22 5.37 25.99
CA ASP A 173 -13.09 3.92 26.24
C ASP A 173 -11.61 3.54 26.50
#